data_AF-A0A812UD83-F1
#
_entry.id   AF-A0A812UD83-F1
#
_cell.length_a   1.000
_cell.length_b   1.000
_cell.length_c   1.000
_cell.angle_alpha   90.00
_cell.angle_beta   90.00
_cell.angle_gamma   90.00
#
_symmetry.space_group_name_H-M   'P 1'
#
loop_
_entity.id
_entity.type
_entity.pdbx_description
1 polymer ?
#
loop_
_entity_poly.entity_id
_entity_poly.type
_entity_poly.pdbx_seq_one_letter_code
_entity_poly.pdbx_strand_id
1 'polypeptide(L)'
;EMSGEVFGSFPFEGILGLAFPSLSFGGIEPFFERVIRKKLLKNNEFAFYLNAESSQPSALLWGGVDKGLYEGSIVMVPVVLPHYWALELVDF
;
A
#
# COMPACT_ATOMS: atom_id res chain seq x y z
N GLU A 1 -24.83 11.46 -10.31
CA GLU A 1 -24.22 10.74 -9.18
C GLU A 1 -23.63 9.45 -9.73
N MET A 2 -22.34 9.20 -9.53
CA MET A 2 -21.75 7.91 -9.90
C MET A 2 -22.22 6.90 -8.86
N SER A 3 -23.19 6.07 -9.22
CA SER A 3 -23.65 4.99 -8.34
C SER A 3 -22.48 4.06 -8.05
N GLY A 4 -22.03 4.03 -6.80
CA GLY A 4 -20.96 3.17 -6.32
C GLY A 4 -21.43 1.72 -6.23
N GLU A 5 -21.77 1.08 -7.35
CA GLU A 5 -22.21 -0.32 -7.40
C GLU A 5 -21.23 -1.24 -6.64
N VAL A 6 -19.93 -0.95 -6.73
CA VAL A 6 -18.88 -1.68 -6.00
C VAL A 6 -19.11 -1.66 -4.48
N PHE A 7 -19.60 -0.57 -3.90
CA PHE A 7 -19.91 -0.46 -2.46
C PHE A 7 -21.22 -1.14 -2.07
N GLY A 8 -22.11 -1.40 -3.03
CA GLY A 8 -23.32 -2.19 -2.81
C GLY A 8 -23.13 -3.69 -3.08
N SER A 9 -22.14 -4.05 -3.91
CA SER A 9 -21.91 -5.42 -4.39
C SER A 9 -20.83 -6.19 -3.63
N PHE A 10 -19.91 -5.52 -2.93
CA PHE A 10 -18.85 -6.17 -2.18
C PHE A 10 -18.98 -5.94 -0.66
N PRO A 11 -18.70 -6.95 0.17
CA PRO A 11 -18.85 -6.87 1.63
C PRO A 11 -17.65 -6.18 2.27
N PHE A 12 -17.46 -4.89 2.01
CA PHE A 12 -16.47 -4.07 2.71
C PHE A 12 -17.12 -2.81 3.30
N GLU A 13 -16.64 -2.41 4.47
CA GLU A 13 -17.20 -1.30 5.23
C GLU A 13 -16.47 0.03 4.97
N GLY A 14 -15.30 -0.02 4.34
CA GLY A 14 -14.53 1.17 4.02
C GLY A 14 -13.22 0.90 3.29
N ILE A 15 -12.47 1.97 3.08
CA ILE A 15 -11.20 1.98 2.35
C ILE A 15 -10.10 2.50 3.28
N LEU A 16 -8.99 1.77 3.37
CA LEU A 16 -7.79 2.22 4.07
C LEU A 16 -6.82 2.90 3.09
N GLY A 17 -6.65 4.21 3.21
CA GLY A 17 -5.69 4.97 2.40
C GLY A 17 -4.24 4.77 2.86
N LEU A 18 -3.37 4.36 1.93
CA LEU A 18 -1.93 4.14 2.15
C LEU A 18 -1.03 5.03 1.26
N ALA A 19 -1.60 6.10 0.69
CA ALA A 19 -0.87 7.08 -0.10
C ALA A 19 -0.27 8.21 0.78
N PHE A 20 0.45 9.13 0.13
CA PHE A 20 1.14 10.23 0.78
C PHE A 20 0.18 11.30 1.33
N PRO A 21 0.61 12.11 2.32
CA PRO A 21 -0.19 13.19 2.92
C PRO A 21 -0.74 14.21 1.92
N SER A 22 -0.04 14.41 0.82
CA SER A 22 -0.41 15.34 -0.25
C SER A 22 -1.71 14.94 -0.98
N LEU A 23 -2.14 13.68 -0.89
CA LEU A 23 -3.45 13.22 -1.38
C LEU A 23 -4.53 13.17 -0.28
N SER A 24 -4.20 13.55 0.96
CA SER A 24 -5.17 13.50 2.04
C SER A 24 -6.19 14.63 1.94
N PHE A 25 -7.47 14.27 2.00
CA PHE A 25 -8.54 15.26 2.03
C PHE A 25 -8.50 16.07 3.33
N GLY A 26 -8.58 17.40 3.22
CA GLY A 26 -8.63 18.29 4.37
C GLY A 26 -7.36 18.30 5.23
N GLY A 27 -6.23 17.80 4.72
CA GLY A 27 -4.96 17.76 5.45
C GLY A 27 -4.95 16.79 6.64
N ILE A 28 -5.85 15.82 6.66
CA ILE A 28 -5.92 14.81 7.72
C ILE A 28 -4.66 13.94 7.66
N GLU A 29 -4.01 13.70 8.80
CA GLU A 29 -2.86 12.79 8.88
C GLU A 29 -3.24 11.38 8.38
N PRO A 30 -2.61 10.86 7.30
CA PRO A 30 -2.87 9.51 6.81
C PRO A 30 -2.55 8.44 7.86
N PHE A 31 -3.16 7.27 7.71
CA PHE A 31 -2.95 6.15 8.62
C PHE A 31 -1.48 5.80 8.81
N PHE A 32 -0.73 5.65 7.70
CA PHE A 32 0.65 5.18 7.77
C PHE A 32 1.60 6.23 8.37
N GLU A 33 1.38 7.52 8.11
CA GLU A 33 2.11 8.60 8.81
C GLU A 33 1.95 8.52 10.33
N ARG A 34 0.74 8.25 10.80
CA ARG A 34 0.47 8.09 12.23
C ARG A 34 1.20 6.89 12.81
N VAL A 35 1.28 5.78 12.07
CA VAL A 35 2.02 4.57 12.45
C VAL A 35 3.52 4.88 12.58
N ILE A 36 4.09 5.58 11.61
CA ILE A 36 5.48 6.03 11.60
C ILE A 36 5.76 6.95 12.80
N ARG A 37 4.92 7.98 13.00
CA ARG A 37 5.07 8.95 14.10
C ARG A 37 5.01 8.29 15.47
N LYS A 38 4.17 7.27 15.63
CA LYS A 38 4.08 6.47 16.85
C LYS A 38 5.17 5.41 17.00
N LYS A 39 6.07 5.25 16.01
CA LYS A 39 7.18 4.29 16.02
C LYS A 39 6.73 2.86 16.31
N LEU A 40 5.64 2.43 15.68
CA LEU A 40 5.04 1.11 15.95
C LEU A 40 5.69 -0.03 15.16
N LEU A 41 6.52 0.29 14.16
CA LEU A 41 7.14 -0.68 13.27
C LEU A 41 8.66 -0.70 13.43
N LYS A 42 9.25 -1.86 13.14
CA LYS A 42 10.71 -2.02 13.07
C LYS A 42 11.30 -1.17 11.95
N ASN A 43 10.67 -1.23 10.77
CA ASN A 43 10.98 -0.42 9.60
C ASN A 43 9.72 0.37 9.19
N ASN A 44 9.88 1.58 8.68
CA ASN A 44 8.76 2.41 8.20
C ASN A 44 8.35 2.02 6.78
N GLU A 45 7.96 0.76 6.59
CA GLU A 45 7.59 0.19 5.30
C GLU A 45 6.37 -0.73 5.43
N PHE A 46 5.67 -0.93 4.32
CA PHE A 46 4.65 -1.97 4.18
C PHE A 46 4.85 -2.65 2.83
N ALA A 47 4.35 -3.88 2.69
CA ALA A 47 4.46 -4.64 1.46
C ALA A 47 3.15 -5.38 1.15
N PHE A 48 2.89 -5.57 -0.13
CA PHE A 48 1.81 -6.44 -0.61
C PHE A 48 2.40 -7.70 -1.20
N TYR A 49 1.91 -8.85 -0.74
CA TYR A 49 2.03 -10.12 -1.43
C TYR A 49 0.67 -10.43 -2.04
N LEU A 50 0.59 -10.45 -3.36
CA LEU A 50 -0.64 -10.75 -4.10
C LEU A 50 -0.49 -12.13 -4.72
N ASN A 51 -1.29 -13.08 -4.26
CA ASN A 51 -1.28 -14.42 -4.82
C ASN A 51 -2.00 -14.43 -6.18
N ALA A 52 -1.40 -15.09 -7.18
CA ALA A 52 -2.01 -15.24 -8.49
C ALA A 52 -3.21 -16.20 -8.46
N GLU A 53 -3.18 -17.18 -7.55
CA GLU A 53 -4.28 -18.12 -7.33
C GLU A 53 -5.26 -17.54 -6.31
N SER A 54 -6.50 -17.29 -6.73
CA SER A 54 -7.56 -16.76 -5.87
C SER A 54 -7.94 -17.69 -4.71
N SER A 55 -7.57 -18.98 -4.78
CA SER A 55 -7.75 -19.97 -3.72
C SER A 55 -6.75 -19.82 -2.57
N GLN A 56 -5.64 -19.10 -2.78
CA GLN A 56 -4.58 -18.91 -1.82
C GLN A 56 -4.61 -17.49 -1.25
N PRO A 57 -4.26 -17.29 0.04
CA PRO A 57 -4.32 -15.98 0.65
C PRO A 57 -3.25 -15.03 0.08
N SER A 58 -3.64 -13.77 -0.07
CA SER A 58 -2.73 -12.63 -0.22
C SER A 58 -2.41 -12.03 1.15
N ALA A 59 -1.39 -11.18 1.25
CA ALA A 59 -0.99 -10.57 2.51
C ALA A 59 -0.61 -9.09 2.36
N LEU A 60 -0.94 -8.31 3.39
CA LEU A 60 -0.37 -6.99 3.65
C LEU A 60 0.57 -7.12 4.85
N LEU A 61 1.85 -6.81 4.64
CA LEU A 61 2.88 -6.91 5.65
C LEU A 61 3.24 -5.52 6.17
N TRP A 62 3.44 -5.41 7.48
CA TRP A 62 3.83 -4.16 8.14
C TRP A 62 5.24 -4.26 8.70
N GLY A 63 6.08 -3.29 8.38
CA GLY A 63 7.42 -3.14 8.93
C GLY A 63 8.45 -4.13 8.41
N GLY A 64 8.21 -4.73 7.24
CA GLY A 64 9.11 -5.68 6.61
C GLY A 64 8.45 -6.52 5.53
N VAL A 65 9.25 -7.43 4.99
CA VAL A 65 8.85 -8.48 4.05
C VAL A 65 9.13 -9.86 4.65
N ASP A 66 8.38 -10.86 4.22
CA ASP A 66 8.65 -12.26 4.56
C ASP A 66 9.46 -12.92 3.43
N LYS A 67 10.62 -13.51 3.78
CA LYS A 67 11.51 -14.20 2.84
C LYS A 67 10.89 -15.47 2.24
N GLY A 68 9.83 -16.01 2.85
CA GLY A 68 9.07 -17.14 2.28
C GLY A 68 8.06 -16.73 1.20
N LEU A 69 7.82 -15.42 1.01
CA LEU A 69 6.81 -14.90 0.08
C LEU A 69 7.38 -14.33 -1.23
N TYR A 70 8.70 -14.38 -1.43
CA TYR A 70 9.34 -13.96 -2.67
C TYR A 70 10.65 -14.69 -2.90
N GLU A 71 11.07 -14.74 -4.16
CA GLU A 71 12.37 -15.28 -4.56
C GLU A 71 13.31 -14.16 -4.99
N GLY A 72 14.62 -14.41 -4.91
CA GLY A 72 15.64 -13.46 -5.31
C GLY A 72 15.78 -12.24 -4.38
N SER A 73 16.23 -11.12 -4.95
CA SER A 73 16.50 -9.87 -4.23
C SER A 73 15.47 -8.80 -4.56
N ILE A 74 15.04 -8.06 -3.54
CA ILE A 74 14.20 -6.87 -3.73
C ILE A 74 15.06 -5.72 -4.26
N VAL A 75 14.59 -5.09 -5.33
CA VAL A 75 15.17 -3.87 -5.88
C VAL A 75 14.31 -2.69 -5.46
N MET A 76 14.92 -1.72 -4.77
CA MET A 76 14.24 -0.48 -4.36
C MET A 76 14.44 0.58 -5.44
N VAL A 77 13.35 1.24 -5.82
CA VAL A 77 13.33 2.32 -6.82
C VAL A 77 12.81 3.59 -6.15
N PRO A 78 13.41 4.77 -6.39
CA PRO A 78 12.92 6.01 -5.81
C PRO A 78 11.53 6.36 -6.33
N VAL A 79 10.68 6.88 -5.45
CA VAL A 79 9.39 7.47 -5.83
C VAL A 79 9.65 8.83 -6.50
N VAL A 80 9.13 9.03 -7.71
CA VAL A 80 9.38 10.26 -8.50
C VAL A 80 8.30 11.33 -8.31
N LEU A 81 7.11 10.94 -7.86
CA LEU A 81 6.00 11.85 -7.59
C LEU A 81 5.33 11.49 -6.26
N PRO A 82 5.72 12.10 -5.13
CA PRO A 82 5.24 11.76 -3.78
C PRO A 82 3.81 12.27 -3.49
N HIS A 83 2.94 12.13 -4.49
CA HIS A 83 1.49 12.05 -4.35
C HIS A 83 1.06 10.58 -4.39
N TYR A 84 1.67 9.80 -5.27
CA TYR A 84 1.39 8.39 -5.49
C TYR A 84 2.65 7.55 -5.24
N TRP A 85 2.47 6.24 -5.12
CA TRP A 85 3.58 5.28 -5.25
C TRP A 85 3.99 5.15 -6.72
N ALA A 86 4.45 6.26 -7.31
CA ALA A 86 4.81 6.37 -8.71
C ALA A 86 6.31 6.24 -8.91
N LEU A 87 6.69 5.45 -9.91
CA LEU A 87 8.07 5.18 -10.31
C LEU A 87 8.22 5.47 -11.80
N GLU A 88 9.41 5.95 -12.18
CA GLU A 88 9.77 6.13 -13.59
C GLU A 88 10.25 4.80 -14.16
N LEU A 89 9.58 4.34 -15.21
CA LEU A 89 10.02 3.18 -15.98
C LEU A 89 10.91 3.67 -17.10
N VAL A 90 12.19 3.29 -17.05
CA VAL A 90 13.10 3.50 -18.17
C VAL A 90 13.03 2.25 -19.04
N ASP A 91 12.30 2.34 -20.15
CA ASP A 91 12.26 1.31 -21.17
C ASP A 91 13.42 1.49 -22.16
N PHE A 92 13.86 0.40 -22.80
CA PHE A 92 14.98 0.37 -23.77
C PHE A 92 14.55 -0.06 -25.18
#